data_AF-A0A7X3VJY6-F1
#
_entry.id   AF-A0A7X3VJY6-F1
#
_cell.length_a   1.000
_cell.length_b   1.000
_cell.length_c   1.000
_cell.angle_alpha   90.00
_cell.angle_beta   90.00
_cell.angle_gamma   90.00
#
_symmetry.space_group_name_H-M   'P 1'
#
loop_
_entity.id
_entity.type
_entity.pdbx_description
1 polymer ?
#
loop_
_entity_poly.entity_id
_entity_poly.type
_entity_poly.pdbx_seq_one_letter_code
_entity_poly.pdbx_strand_id
1 'polypeptide(L)'
;MASYNKVILMGNLTRDPEVKFLPSGTAVANFGLAMNETYTDQQTGEKKESACFVDVEAWGRQAEIVGEYFSKGRPILVEGALKYDSWEAEDGTKRNRLKVRLMRFQFVGRRDEDEMGGGYANAQPAAAPTQSESYQEAPAPEATSAPSATDDDIPF
;
A
#
# COMPACT_ATOMS: atom_id res chain seq x y z
N MET A 1 -6.59 -2.15 34.94
CA MET A 1 -6.52 -3.32 34.05
C MET A 1 -6.01 -2.86 32.70
N ALA A 2 -5.08 -3.59 32.08
CA ALA A 2 -4.61 -3.31 30.73
C ALA A 2 -5.52 -4.00 29.71
N SER A 3 -5.92 -3.29 28.66
CA SER A 3 -6.65 -3.83 27.50
C SER A 3 -5.92 -3.46 26.22
N TYR A 4 -6.01 -4.33 25.20
CA TYR A 4 -5.36 -4.14 23.91
C TYR A 4 -6.35 -4.40 22.78
N ASN A 5 -6.48 -3.44 21.87
CA ASN A 5 -7.32 -3.52 20.69
C ASN A 5 -6.53 -2.95 19.52
N LYS A 6 -6.14 -3.84 18.60
CA LYS A 6 -5.41 -3.49 17.40
C LYS A 6 -5.90 -4.34 16.24
N VAL A 7 -6.09 -3.68 15.10
CA VAL A 7 -6.52 -4.26 13.83
C VAL A 7 -5.53 -3.80 12.77
N ILE A 8 -5.05 -4.73 11.95
CA ILE A 8 -4.20 -4.45 10.80
C ILE A 8 -4.84 -5.12 9.59
N LEU A 9 -5.21 -4.33 8.59
CA LEU A 9 -5.89 -4.80 7.38
C LEU A 9 -5.22 -4.23 6.15
N MET A 10 -5.16 -5.00 5.08
CA MET A 10 -4.67 -4.56 3.78
C MET A 10 -5.67 -5.02 2.73
N GLY A 11 -6.14 -4.09 1.91
CA GLY A 11 -7.15 -4.38 0.91
C GLY A 11 -7.41 -3.18 0.02
N ASN A 12 -8.47 -3.25 -0.77
CA ASN A 12 -8.83 -2.22 -1.73
C ASN A 12 -10.07 -1.45 -1.26
N LEU A 13 -10.09 -0.15 -1.51
CA LEU A 13 -11.27 0.65 -1.25
C LEU A 13 -12.45 0.19 -2.12
N THR A 14 -13.61 -0.06 -1.52
CA THR A 14 -14.81 -0.51 -2.27
C THR A 14 -15.61 0.63 -2.86
N ARG A 15 -15.42 1.83 -2.30
CA ARG A 15 -16.05 3.10 -2.68
C ARG A 15 -15.08 4.24 -2.38
N ASP A 16 -15.32 5.39 -3.00
CA ASP A 16 -14.55 6.60 -2.70
C ASP A 16 -14.76 7.02 -1.23
N PRO A 17 -13.75 7.59 -0.56
CA PRO A 17 -13.90 8.05 0.81
C PRO A 17 -14.92 9.19 0.93
N GLU A 18 -15.94 8.99 1.74
CA GLU A 18 -16.92 10.03 2.06
C GLU A 18 -16.39 10.91 3.19
N VAL A 19 -15.86 12.09 2.85
CA VAL A 19 -15.38 13.07 3.83
C VAL A 19 -16.50 14.02 4.24
N LYS A 20 -16.70 14.15 5.56
CA LYS A 20 -17.64 15.09 6.17
C LYS A 20 -16.92 15.91 7.23
N PHE A 21 -17.24 17.20 7.31
CA PHE A 21 -16.73 18.08 8.36
C PHE A 21 -17.79 18.21 9.46
N LEU A 22 -17.39 17.95 10.70
CA LEU A 22 -18.25 18.21 11.85
C LEU A 22 -18.34 19.72 12.13
N PRO A 23 -19.36 20.18 12.88
CA PRO A 23 -19.44 21.57 13.34
C PRO A 23 -18.20 22.04 14.12
N SER A 24 -17.44 21.11 14.71
CA SER A 24 -16.16 21.37 15.37
C SER A 24 -14.99 21.66 14.41
N GLY A 25 -15.22 21.60 13.09
CA GLY A 25 -14.18 21.68 12.06
C GLY A 25 -13.38 20.39 11.87
N THR A 26 -13.68 19.33 12.61
CA THR A 26 -12.97 18.04 12.47
C THR A 26 -13.47 17.28 11.25
N ALA A 27 -12.56 16.89 10.36
CA ALA A 27 -12.87 16.01 9.23
C ALA A 27 -13.08 14.55 9.70
N VAL A 28 -14.06 13.88 9.11
CA VAL A 28 -14.31 12.44 9.28
C VAL A 28 -14.51 11.82 7.91
N ALA A 29 -13.75 10.78 7.60
CA ALA A 29 -13.85 10.04 6.34
C ALA A 29 -14.33 8.63 6.59
N ASN A 30 -15.36 8.21 5.86
CA ASN A 30 -15.87 6.83 5.89
C ASN A 30 -15.64 6.15 4.55
N PHE A 31 -15.06 4.96 4.57
CA PHE A 31 -14.81 4.16 3.38
C PHE A 31 -14.93 2.67 3.69
N GLY A 32 -15.16 1.86 2.66
CA GLY A 32 -15.19 0.41 2.79
C GLY A 32 -13.89 -0.19 2.27
N LEU A 33 -13.44 -1.27 2.91
CA LEU A 33 -12.28 -2.06 2.52
C LEU A 33 -12.75 -3.46 2.14
N ALA A 34 -12.27 -3.97 1.00
CA ALA A 34 -12.42 -5.37 0.62
C ALA A 34 -11.09 -6.09 0.73
N MET A 35 -11.12 -7.26 1.36
CA MET A 35 -9.98 -8.17 1.52
C MET A 35 -10.37 -9.52 0.94
N ASN A 36 -9.64 -9.96 -0.08
CA ASN A 36 -9.90 -11.26 -0.71
C ASN A 36 -9.06 -12.34 -0.03
N GLU A 37 -9.69 -13.48 0.25
CA GLU A 37 -9.07 -14.67 0.80
C GLU A 37 -9.37 -15.85 -0.12
N THR A 38 -8.32 -16.58 -0.50
CA THR A 38 -8.45 -17.83 -1.26
C THR A 38 -8.17 -18.99 -0.31
N TYR A 39 -9.13 -19.89 -0.16
CA TYR A 39 -8.99 -21.10 0.66
C TYR A 39 -9.41 -22.33 -0.14
N THR A 40 -8.93 -23.50 0.27
CA THR A 40 -9.32 -24.78 -0.34
C THR A 40 -10.41 -25.42 0.50
N ASP A 41 -11.54 -25.74 -0.11
CA ASP A 41 -12.63 -26.46 0.55
C ASP A 41 -12.17 -27.89 0.86
N GLN A 42 -12.19 -28.28 2.13
CA GLN A 42 -11.71 -29.60 2.56
C GLN A 42 -12.61 -30.76 2.13
N GLN A 43 -13.89 -30.50 1.79
CA GLN A 43 -14.84 -31.53 1.37
C GLN A 43 -14.80 -31.74 -0.15
N THR A 44 -14.68 -30.66 -0.93
CA THR A 44 -14.70 -30.75 -2.40
C THR A 44 -13.32 -30.73 -3.04
N GLY A 45 -12.29 -30.27 -2.32
CA GLY A 45 -10.94 -30.08 -2.86
C GLY A 45 -10.81 -28.89 -3.81
N GLU A 46 -11.86 -28.08 -3.95
CA GLU A 46 -11.88 -26.93 -4.87
C GLU A 46 -11.30 -25.67 -4.19
N LYS A 47 -10.63 -24.83 -4.98
CA LYS A 47 -10.24 -23.49 -4.54
C LYS A 47 -11.45 -22.57 -4.55
N LYS A 48 -11.77 -21.98 -3.41
CA LYS A 48 -12.82 -20.98 -3.24
C LYS A 48 -12.22 -19.63 -2.91
N GLU A 49 -12.85 -18.58 -3.43
CA GLU A 49 -12.53 -17.20 -3.10
C GLU A 49 -13.66 -16.62 -2.23
N SER A 50 -13.27 -15.90 -1.18
CA SER A 50 -14.20 -15.14 -0.34
C SER A 50 -13.67 -13.73 -0.14
N ALA A 51 -14.57 -12.76 -0.05
CA ALA A 51 -14.23 -11.37 0.20
C ALA A 51 -14.81 -10.94 1.56
N CYS A 52 -13.94 -10.45 2.44
CA CYS A 52 -14.33 -9.80 3.68
C CYS A 52 -14.47 -8.29 3.44
N PHE A 53 -15.60 -7.73 3.87
CA PHE A 53 -15.89 -6.31 3.75
C PHE A 53 -15.88 -5.66 5.12
N VAL A 54 -15.10 -4.58 5.27
CA VAL A 54 -14.94 -3.87 6.54
C VAL A 54 -15.13 -2.38 6.31
N ASP A 55 -15.92 -1.73 7.18
CA ASP A 55 -16.01 -0.27 7.19
C ASP A 55 -14.89 0.33 8.05
N VAL A 56 -14.26 1.38 7.53
CA VAL A 56 -13.19 2.12 8.19
C VAL A 56 -13.60 3.58 8.35
N GLU A 57 -13.35 4.13 9.53
CA GLU A 57 -13.60 5.53 9.87
C GLU A 57 -12.27 6.21 10.24
N ALA A 58 -11.90 7.24 9.48
CA ALA A 58 -10.75 8.09 9.74
C ALA A 58 -11.19 9.44 10.31
N TRP A 59 -10.34 10.06 11.14
CA TRP A 59 -10.61 11.33 11.81
C TRP A 59 -9.49 12.35 11.60
N GLY A 60 -9.85 13.63 11.65
CA GLY A 60 -8.93 14.76 11.55
C GLY A 60 -8.06 14.69 10.30
N ARG A 61 -6.75 14.89 10.47
CA ARG A 61 -5.80 14.92 9.34
C ARG A 61 -5.81 13.64 8.50
N GLN A 62 -6.08 12.48 9.11
CA GLN A 62 -6.13 11.22 8.36
C GLN A 62 -7.35 11.16 7.44
N ALA A 63 -8.48 11.72 7.87
CA ALA A 63 -9.67 11.81 7.03
C ALA A 63 -9.42 12.67 5.79
N GLU A 64 -8.73 13.81 5.97
CA GLU A 64 -8.35 14.70 4.86
C GLU A 64 -7.44 13.99 3.86
N ILE A 65 -6.35 13.36 4.33
CA ILE A 65 -5.40 12.68 3.45
C ILE A 65 -6.07 11.49 2.76
N VAL A 66 -6.91 10.73 3.47
CA VAL A 66 -7.63 9.60 2.86
C VAL A 66 -8.56 10.11 1.75
N GLY A 67 -9.31 11.19 1.99
CA GLY A 67 -10.19 11.77 0.98
C GLY A 67 -9.47 12.42 -0.21
N GLU A 68 -8.28 12.97 0.00
CA GLU A 68 -7.50 13.62 -1.06
C GLU A 68 -6.76 12.60 -1.94
N TYR A 69 -6.21 11.54 -1.33
CA TYR A 69 -5.28 10.64 -2.00
C TYR A 69 -5.79 9.21 -2.19
N PHE A 70 -7.02 8.86 -1.78
CA PHE A 70 -7.56 7.53 -2.05
C PHE A 70 -8.91 7.63 -2.78
N SER A 71 -9.15 6.66 -3.64
CA SER A 71 -10.35 6.48 -4.44
C SER A 71 -10.67 4.99 -4.52
N LYS A 72 -11.87 4.66 -5.00
CA LYS A 72 -12.31 3.28 -5.20
C LYS A 72 -11.27 2.47 -5.96
N GLY A 73 -11.01 1.26 -5.48
CA GLY A 73 -10.05 0.32 -6.05
C GLY A 73 -8.62 0.52 -5.57
N ARG A 74 -8.24 1.69 -5.03
CA ARG A 74 -6.88 1.92 -4.54
C ARG A 74 -6.59 1.04 -3.32
N PRO A 75 -5.42 0.37 -3.28
CA PRO A 75 -5.05 -0.43 -2.13
C PRO A 75 -4.54 0.45 -0.98
N ILE A 76 -4.85 0.05 0.25
CA ILE A 76 -4.43 0.74 1.47
C ILE A 76 -4.09 -0.29 2.55
N LEU A 77 -3.03 -0.01 3.32
CA LEU A 77 -2.75 -0.71 4.57
C LEU A 77 -3.28 0.16 5.72
N VAL A 78 -4.12 -0.42 6.57
CA VAL A 78 -4.82 0.24 7.67
C VAL A 78 -4.38 -0.40 8.98
N GLU A 79 -3.95 0.43 9.93
CA GLU A 79 -3.78 0.09 11.33
C GLU A 79 -4.81 0.88 12.15
N GLY A 80 -5.57 0.20 12.98
CA GLY A 80 -6.65 0.81 13.74
C GLY A 80 -7.08 0.00 14.94
N ALA A 81 -8.28 0.30 15.44
CA ALA A 81 -8.92 -0.42 16.52
C ALA A 81 -10.37 -0.76 16.16
N LEU A 82 -10.87 -1.91 16.59
CA LEU A 82 -12.30 -2.23 16.44
C LEU A 82 -13.14 -1.28 17.29
N LYS A 83 -14.16 -0.71 16.68
CA LYS A 83 -15.17 0.10 17.32
C LYS A 83 -16.55 -0.49 17.03
N TYR A 84 -17.25 -0.81 18.10
CA TYR A 84 -18.66 -1.17 18.04
C TYR A 84 -19.49 0.06 18.40
N ASP A 85 -20.28 0.52 17.44
CA ASP A 85 -21.26 1.57 17.65
C ASP A 85 -22.64 0.95 17.76
N SER A 86 -23.45 1.46 18.69
CA SER A 86 -24.86 1.13 18.79
C SER A 86 -25.66 2.40 18.99
N TRP A 87 -26.74 2.53 18.22
CA TRP A 87 -27.63 3.68 18.23
C TRP A 87 -29.07 3.22 18.00
N GLU A 88 -30.02 4.07 18.38
CA GLU A 88 -31.44 3.84 18.10
C GLU A 88 -31.80 4.55 16.79
N ALA A 89 -32.44 3.85 15.87
CA ALA A 89 -32.96 4.44 14.65
C ALA A 89 -34.30 5.17 14.93
N GLU A 90 -34.75 6.00 14.00
CA GLU A 90 -35.98 6.80 14.15
C GLU A 90 -37.24 5.95 14.35
N ASP A 91 -37.19 4.67 13.93
CA ASP A 91 -38.24 3.67 14.11
C ASP A 91 -38.22 2.99 15.50
N GLY A 92 -37.32 3.41 16.40
CA GLY A 92 -37.11 2.83 17.72
C GLY A 92 -36.31 1.52 17.71
N THR A 93 -35.81 1.07 16.55
CA THR A 93 -35.00 -0.15 16.48
C THR A 93 -33.55 0.11 16.89
N LYS A 94 -33.02 -0.75 17.76
CA LYS A 94 -31.60 -0.73 18.10
C LYS A 94 -30.77 -1.22 16.92
N ARG A 95 -29.88 -0.37 16.42
CA ARG A 95 -28.90 -0.69 15.38
C ARG A 95 -27.52 -0.76 15.98
N ASN A 96 -26.67 -1.52 15.30
CA ASN A 96 -25.27 -1.67 15.65
C ASN A 96 -24.42 -1.78 14.40
N ARG A 97 -23.17 -1.32 14.49
CA ARG A 97 -22.17 -1.46 13.43
C ARG A 97 -20.81 -1.70 14.05
N LEU A 98 -20.12 -2.71 13.54
CA LEU A 98 -18.72 -2.92 13.82
C LEU A 98 -17.91 -2.24 12.71
N LYS A 99 -16.99 -1.36 13.10
CA LYS A 99 -16.11 -0.62 12.19
C LYS A 99 -14.69 -0.58 12.72
N VAL A 100 -13.73 -0.23 11.87
CA VAL A 100 -12.35 0.01 12.27
C VAL A 100 -12.14 1.51 12.38
N ARG A 101 -11.77 1.99 13.57
CA ARG A 101 -11.29 3.36 13.73
C ARG A 101 -9.84 3.41 13.28
N LEU A 102 -9.56 4.18 12.23
CA LEU A 102 -8.22 4.35 11.69
C LEU A 102 -7.32 5.05 12.71
N MET A 103 -6.11 4.52 12.91
CA MET A 103 -5.07 5.12 13.74
C MET A 103 -3.82 5.45 12.93
N ARG A 104 -3.48 4.63 11.93
CA ARG A 104 -2.41 4.87 10.96
C ARG A 104 -2.76 4.18 9.64
N PHE A 105 -2.21 4.66 8.54
CA PHE A 105 -2.29 3.95 7.27
C PHE A 105 -0.97 4.10 6.50
N GLN A 106 -0.80 3.26 5.48
CA GLN A 106 0.27 3.38 4.50
C GLN A 106 -0.31 3.29 3.10
N PHE A 107 0.30 4.02 2.18
CA PHE A 107 0.07 3.85 0.76
C PHE A 107 0.61 2.48 0.32
N VAL A 108 -0.16 1.80 -0.52
CA VAL A 108 0.22 0.51 -1.09
C VAL A 108 0.23 0.66 -2.60
N GLY A 109 1.17 -0.03 -3.26
CA GLY A 109 1.30 0.01 -4.71
C GLY A 109 2.27 1.07 -5.22
N ARG A 110 2.50 1.06 -6.52
CA ARG A 110 3.38 2.01 -7.20
C ARG A 110 2.62 3.32 -7.37
N ARG A 111 3.28 4.45 -7.09
CA ARG A 111 2.76 5.78 -7.40
C ARG A 111 2.53 5.82 -8.92
N ASP A 112 1.32 6.15 -9.37
CA ASP A 112 1.03 6.31 -10.79
C ASP A 112 1.96 7.40 -11.36
N GLU A 113 3.02 6.99 -12.05
CA GLU A 113 3.93 7.86 -12.82
C GLU A 113 3.40 8.09 -14.24
N ASP A 114 2.17 7.66 -14.54
CA ASP A 114 1.65 7.52 -15.91
C ASP A 114 0.54 8.52 -16.30
N GLU A 115 0.37 9.63 -15.58
CA GLU A 115 -0.57 10.70 -15.97
C GLU A 115 0.08 12.09 -16.10
N MET A 116 1.37 12.13 -16.45
CA MET A 116 2.03 13.33 -16.97
C MET A 116 3.22 12.98 -17.88
N GLY A 117 3.04 12.00 -18.78
CA GLY A 117 3.99 11.68 -19.85
C GLY A 117 3.60 12.39 -21.13
N GLY A 118 4.19 13.56 -21.36
CA GLY A 118 3.95 14.43 -22.50
C GLY A 118 4.11 13.74 -23.86
N GLY A 119 3.47 14.33 -24.86
CA GLY A 119 3.69 13.97 -26.25
C GLY A 119 5.17 14.07 -26.62
N TYR A 120 5.77 12.93 -26.93
CA TYR A 120 7.01 12.87 -27.68
C TYR A 120 6.65 12.25 -29.02
N ALA A 121 6.74 13.10 -30.04
CA ALA A 121 6.62 12.73 -31.43
C ALA A 121 7.49 11.53 -31.75
N ASN A 122 6.91 10.65 -32.56
CA ASN A 122 7.56 9.58 -33.29
C ASN A 122 8.81 10.12 -34.03
N ALA A 123 9.99 9.95 -33.43
CA ALA A 123 11.28 10.20 -34.07
C ALA A 123 11.99 8.86 -34.24
N GLN A 124 11.87 8.33 -35.45
CA GLN A 124 12.49 7.14 -35.96
C GLN A 124 14.03 7.21 -35.83
N PRO A 125 14.72 6.22 -35.25
CA PRO A 125 16.18 6.18 -35.30
C PRO A 125 16.62 5.77 -36.70
N ALA A 126 17.27 6.68 -37.42
CA ALA A 126 18.00 6.35 -38.65
C ALA A 126 19.26 5.54 -38.28
N ALA A 127 19.39 4.36 -38.90
CA ALA A 127 20.56 3.50 -38.78
C ALA A 127 21.79 4.15 -39.42
N ALA A 128 22.92 4.15 -38.71
CA ALA A 128 24.24 4.44 -39.27
C ALA A 128 25.07 3.13 -39.27
N PRO A 129 25.61 2.67 -40.42
CA PRO A 129 26.45 1.49 -40.46
C PRO A 129 27.91 1.80 -40.09
N THR A 130 28.50 0.80 -39.45
CA THR A 130 29.83 0.64 -38.89
C THR A 130 30.98 0.81 -39.88
N GLN A 131 32.06 1.47 -39.43
CA GLN A 131 33.38 1.41 -40.05
C GLN A 131 34.40 0.81 -39.06
N SER A 132 35.11 -0.19 -39.57
CA SER A 132 36.08 -1.07 -38.91
C SER A 132 37.47 -0.44 -38.84
N GLU A 133 38.13 -0.46 -37.68
CA GLU A 133 39.59 -0.32 -37.61
C GLU A 133 40.23 -1.26 -36.56
N SER A 134 41.04 -2.17 -37.11
CA SER A 134 42.30 -2.78 -36.64
C SER A 134 42.61 -2.91 -35.15
N TYR A 135 42.77 -4.17 -34.75
CA TYR A 135 43.56 -4.60 -33.60
C TYR A 135 45.05 -4.31 -33.80
N GLN A 136 45.66 -3.67 -32.81
CA GLN A 136 47.09 -3.75 -32.55
C GLN A 136 47.31 -4.08 -31.07
N GLU A 137 48.14 -5.10 -30.86
CA GLU A 137 48.41 -5.81 -29.62
C GLU A 137 49.65 -5.25 -28.89
N ALA A 138 49.65 -5.44 -27.55
CA ALA A 138 50.76 -5.45 -26.56
C ALA A 138 50.76 -4.31 -25.51
N PRO A 139 51.35 -4.53 -24.32
CA PRO A 139 51.26 -5.69 -23.41
C PRO A 139 50.79 -5.28 -21.98
N ALA A 140 50.43 -6.27 -21.17
CA ALA A 140 49.96 -6.10 -19.79
C ALA A 140 51.09 -5.75 -18.80
N PRO A 141 50.88 -4.84 -17.82
CA PRO A 141 51.71 -4.78 -16.64
C PRO A 141 51.22 -5.73 -15.56
N GLU A 142 52.19 -6.46 -15.02
CA GLU A 142 52.12 -7.51 -14.01
C GLU A 142 51.54 -7.07 -12.65
N ALA A 143 51.08 -8.11 -11.95
CA ALA A 143 50.66 -8.10 -10.57
C ALA A 143 51.72 -7.55 -9.61
N THR A 144 51.29 -6.69 -8.69
CA THR A 144 51.98 -6.50 -7.41
C THR A 144 51.19 -7.19 -6.31
N SER A 145 51.87 -8.16 -5.73
CA SER A 145 51.49 -8.98 -4.60
C SER A 145 51.71 -8.26 -3.25
N ALA A 146 50.96 -8.77 -2.26
CA ALA A 146 51.23 -8.82 -0.81
C ALA A 146 50.72 -7.68 0.08
N PRO A 147 50.51 -7.92 1.40
CA PRO A 147 50.24 -9.18 2.11
C PRO A 147 48.93 -9.15 2.94
N SER A 148 48.55 -10.35 3.38
CA SER A 148 47.56 -10.67 4.41
C SER A 148 47.66 -9.80 5.67
N ALA A 149 46.59 -9.08 5.99
CA ALA A 149 46.35 -8.54 7.31
C ALA A 149 45.63 -9.60 8.16
N THR A 150 46.18 -9.80 9.34
CA THR A 150 45.90 -10.82 10.33
C THR A 150 44.48 -10.73 10.91
N ASP A 151 43.91 -11.91 11.10
CA ASP A 151 42.89 -12.24 12.09
C ASP A 151 43.43 -11.85 13.48
N ASP A 152 42.82 -10.88 14.16
CA ASP A 152 42.88 -10.74 15.62
C ASP A 152 41.95 -9.61 16.15
N ASP A 153 41.25 -9.92 17.23
CA ASP A 153 40.56 -9.05 18.20
C ASP A 153 39.19 -8.41 17.89
N ILE A 154 38.12 -9.21 18.09
CA ILE A 154 36.81 -8.71 18.56
C ILE A 154 36.65 -9.08 20.04
N PRO A 155 36.72 -8.14 21.00
CA PRO A 155 36.40 -8.43 22.39
C PRO A 155 34.88 -8.45 22.62
N PHE A 156 34.47 -9.34 23.53
CA PHE A 156 33.11 -9.57 24.04
C PHE A 156 32.45 -8.33 24.67
#